data_AF-G4ZLY5-F1
#
_entry.id   AF-G4ZLY5-F1
#
_cell.length_a   1.000
_cell.length_b   1.000
_cell.length_c   1.000
_cell.angle_alpha   90.00
_cell.angle_beta   90.00
_cell.angle_gamma   90.00
#
_symmetry.space_group_name_H-M   'P 1'
#
loop_
_entity.id
_entity.type
_entity.pdbx_description
1 polymer ?
#
loop_
_entity_poly.entity_id
_entity_poly.type
_entity_poly.pdbx_seq_one_letter_code
_entity_poly.pdbx_strand_id
1 'polypeptide(L)'
;MGRGKALSIIRLHSGGVSLHDITRRTGRARTFVRKAIKTEPGLLPNSVSPSPRPGRRPALTEREARLLVRKAATGDRFAAKLKTELGPKASMRTV
;
A
#
# COMPACT_ATOMS: atom_id res chain seq x y z
N MET A 1 -2.11 7.35 2.02
CA MET A 1 -1.72 8.77 2.22
C MET A 1 -1.62 9.43 0.86
N GLY A 2 -2.38 10.51 0.61
CA GLY A 2 -2.45 11.14 -0.71
C GLY A 2 -1.12 11.81 -1.09
N ARG A 3 -0.57 11.43 -2.25
CA ARG A 3 0.71 11.93 -2.80
C ARG A 3 0.76 13.46 -2.94
N GLY A 4 -0.39 14.12 -3.10
CA GLY A 4 -0.47 15.57 -3.33
C GLY A 4 0.18 16.44 -2.25
N LYS A 5 0.12 16.04 -0.97
CA LYS A 5 0.67 16.85 0.14
C LYS A 5 2.19 16.76 0.27
N ALA A 6 2.81 15.69 -0.23
CA ALA A 6 4.27 15.56 -0.27
C ALA A 6 4.85 16.45 -1.37
N LEU A 7 4.20 16.46 -2.55
CA LEU A 7 4.63 17.25 -3.71
C LEU A 7 4.64 18.76 -3.42
N SER A 8 3.72 19.28 -2.60
CA SER A 8 3.73 20.69 -2.20
C SER A 8 4.91 21.06 -1.29
N ILE A 9 5.34 20.15 -0.41
CA ILE A 9 6.49 20.39 0.48
C ILE A 9 7.78 20.42 -0.32
N ILE A 10 7.92 19.43 -1.21
CA ILE A 10 9.00 19.27 -2.18
C ILE A 10 9.18 20.55 -3.00
N ARG A 11 8.09 20.99 -3.66
CA ARG A 11 8.09 22.19 -4.50
C ARG A 11 8.47 23.46 -3.73
N LEU A 12 8.04 23.61 -2.48
CA LEU A 12 8.42 24.76 -1.65
C LEU A 12 9.92 24.73 -1.29
N HIS A 13 10.45 23.56 -0.97
CA HIS A 13 11.86 23.39 -0.65
C HIS A 13 12.76 23.65 -1.88
N SER A 14 12.39 23.13 -3.05
CA SER A 14 13.11 23.42 -4.32
C SER A 14 13.09 24.91 -4.67
N GLY A 15 12.06 25.65 -4.24
CA GLY A 15 11.97 27.11 -4.36
C GLY A 15 12.75 27.88 -3.28
N GLY A 16 13.60 27.23 -2.49
CA GLY A 16 14.46 27.87 -1.48
C GLY A 16 13.76 28.25 -0.17
N VAL A 17 12.51 27.80 0.06
CA VAL A 17 11.78 28.11 1.28
C VAL A 17 12.35 27.32 2.46
N SER A 18 12.59 28.01 3.58
CA SER A 18 13.15 27.41 4.80
C SER A 18 12.23 26.31 5.36
N LEU A 19 12.81 25.31 6.04
CA LEU A 19 12.05 24.26 6.71
C LEU A 19 11.01 24.83 7.69
N HIS A 20 11.36 25.92 8.39
CA HIS A 20 10.49 26.58 9.36
C HIS A 20 9.25 27.17 8.66
N ASP A 21 9.45 27.88 7.57
CA ASP A 21 8.34 28.48 6.82
C ASP A 21 7.49 27.44 6.13
N ILE A 22 8.07 26.33 5.67
CA ILE A 22 7.29 25.20 5.14
C ILE A 22 6.39 24.62 6.23
N THR A 23 6.90 24.44 7.45
CA THR A 23 6.07 23.91 8.56
C THR A 23 4.91 24.84 8.90
N ARG A 24 5.14 26.16 8.93
CA ARG A 24 4.08 27.15 9.16
C ARG A 24 3.06 27.19 8.04
N ARG A 25 3.50 27.21 6.78
CA ARG A 25 2.62 27.28 5.59
C ARG A 25 1.78 26.02 5.40
N THR A 26 2.33 24.85 5.72
CA THR A 26 1.65 23.57 5.50
C THR A 26 0.96 23.02 6.75
N GLY A 27 1.19 23.63 7.93
CA GLY A 27 0.73 23.13 9.22
C GLY A 27 1.29 21.75 9.58
N ARG A 28 2.43 21.36 9.00
CA ARG A 28 3.02 20.03 9.18
C ARG A 28 4.15 20.06 10.18
N ALA A 29 4.27 18.97 10.93
CA ALA A 29 5.39 18.77 11.84
C ALA A 29 6.73 18.80 11.08
N ARG A 30 7.75 19.40 11.70
CA ARG A 30 9.10 19.52 11.12
C ARG A 30 9.72 18.17 10.75
N THR A 31 9.42 17.13 11.51
CA THR A 31 9.85 15.74 11.22
C THR A 31 9.23 15.19 9.94
N PHE A 32 7.97 15.55 9.65
CA PHE A 32 7.29 15.17 8.42
C PHE A 32 7.87 15.87 7.20
N VAL A 33 8.09 17.19 7.29
CA VAL A 33 8.71 17.99 6.21
C VAL A 33 10.11 17.46 5.87
N ARG A 34 10.93 17.17 6.87
CA ARG A 34 12.26 16.55 6.68
C ARG A 34 12.18 15.20 5.97
N LYS A 35 11.20 14.35 6.32
CA LYS A 35 11.00 13.06 5.64
C LYS A 35 10.57 13.26 4.18
N ALA A 36 9.65 14.18 3.92
CA ALA A 36 9.18 14.47 2.56
C ALA A 36 10.33 14.93 1.64
N ILE A 37 11.18 15.85 2.12
CA ILE A 37 12.36 16.33 1.37
C ILE A 37 13.41 15.23 1.17
N LYS A 38 13.57 14.31 2.13
CA LYS A 38 14.46 13.14 1.93
C LYS A 38 13.90 12.10 0.97
N THR A 39 12.58 12.11 0.74
CA THR A 39 11.87 11.16 -0.13
C THR A 39 11.61 11.76 -1.51
N GLU A 40 12.31 12.85 -1.85
CA GLU A 40 12.28 13.49 -3.16
C GLU A 40 12.51 12.45 -4.28
N PRO A 41 11.63 12.38 -5.30
CA PRO A 41 11.69 11.37 -6.37
C PRO A 41 12.96 11.36 -7.24
N GLY A 42 13.97 12.19 -6.95
CA GLY A 42 15.18 12.37 -7.76
C GLY A 42 16.52 12.26 -7.03
N LEU A 43 16.54 11.96 -5.71
CA LEU A 43 17.79 11.64 -5.00
C LEU A 43 17.89 10.13 -4.79
N LEU A 44 18.95 9.55 -5.37
CA LEU A 44 19.40 8.14 -5.40
C LEU A 44 18.88 7.17 -4.28
N PRO A 45 18.70 5.89 -4.63
CA PRO A 45 18.08 4.86 -3.80
C PRO A 45 19.09 4.23 -2.81
N ASN A 46 19.83 5.03 -2.05
CA ASN A 46 20.89 4.50 -1.16
C ASN A 46 20.66 4.70 0.34
N SER A 47 19.49 5.21 0.75
CA SER A 47 19.09 5.11 2.15
C SER A 47 17.80 4.31 2.21
N VAL A 48 17.87 3.13 2.85
CA VAL A 48 16.79 2.27 3.35
C VAL A 48 15.45 3.02 3.43
N SER A 49 14.81 3.22 2.27
CA SER A 49 13.42 3.62 2.23
C SER A 49 12.71 2.40 2.79
N PRO A 50 11.98 2.49 3.92
CA PRO A 50 11.24 1.34 4.38
C PRO A 50 10.34 0.95 3.22
N SER A 51 10.63 -0.22 2.64
CA SER A 51 9.83 -0.84 1.60
C SER A 51 8.36 -0.59 1.93
N PRO A 52 7.51 -0.16 0.98
CA PRO A 52 6.09 -0.04 1.21
C PRO A 52 5.66 -1.27 1.99
N ARG A 53 5.20 -1.07 3.24
CA ARG A 53 4.98 -2.19 4.15
C ARG A 53 4.23 -3.26 3.37
N PRO A 54 4.75 -4.50 3.28
CA PRO A 54 4.10 -5.52 2.50
C PRO A 54 2.63 -5.52 2.91
N GLY A 55 1.76 -5.39 1.91
CA GLY A 55 0.32 -5.29 2.15
C GLY A 55 -0.15 -6.46 3.01
N ARG A 56 -1.35 -6.34 3.58
CA ARG A 56 -1.95 -7.45 4.33
C ARG A 56 -1.90 -8.71 3.45
N ARG A 57 -1.38 -9.81 4.01
CA ARG A 57 -1.33 -11.08 3.28
C ARG A 57 -2.74 -11.45 2.82
N PRO A 58 -2.92 -11.87 1.55
CA PRO A 58 -4.19 -12.36 1.07
C PRO A 58 -4.69 -13.52 1.94
N ALA A 59 -6.01 -13.64 2.07
CA ALA A 59 -6.62 -14.73 2.85
C ALA A 59 -6.53 -16.09 2.15
N LEU A 60 -6.22 -16.10 0.85
CA LEU A 60 -5.99 -17.28 0.03
C LEU A 60 -4.56 -17.24 -0.52
N THR A 61 -3.91 -18.40 -0.50
CA THR A 61 -2.70 -18.61 -1.30
C THR A 61 -3.05 -18.66 -2.77
N GLU A 62 -2.06 -18.39 -3.63
CA GLU A 62 -2.25 -18.40 -5.08
C GLU A 62 -2.70 -19.80 -5.60
N ARG A 63 -2.22 -20.87 -4.96
CA ARG A 63 -2.64 -22.24 -5.27
C ARG A 63 -4.10 -22.48 -4.93
N GLU A 64 -4.55 -22.07 -3.75
CA GLU A 64 -5.95 -22.20 -3.33
C GLU A 64 -6.88 -21.41 -4.26
N ALA A 65 -6.51 -20.17 -4.62
CA ALA A 65 -7.28 -19.36 -5.55
C ALA A 65 -7.43 -20.04 -6.91
N ARG A 66 -6.34 -20.60 -7.48
CA ARG A 66 -6.39 -21.35 -8.74
C ARG A 66 -7.28 -22.58 -8.68
N LEU A 67 -7.21 -23.35 -7.60
CA LEU A 67 -8.04 -24.54 -7.42
C LEU A 67 -9.52 -24.19 -7.27
N LEU A 68 -9.81 -23.10 -6.55
CA LEU A 68 -11.16 -22.58 -6.36
C LEU A 68 -11.77 -22.16 -7.71
N VAL A 69 -11.03 -21.39 -8.51
CA VAL A 69 -11.46 -20.98 -9.86
C VAL A 69 -11.73 -22.19 -10.76
N ARG A 70 -10.84 -23.18 -10.78
CA ARG A 70 -11.03 -24.40 -11.61
C ARG A 70 -12.27 -25.20 -11.20
N LYS A 71 -12.49 -25.39 -9.89
CA LYS A 71 -13.66 -26.12 -9.39
C LYS A 71 -14.96 -25.35 -9.61
N ALA A 72 -14.95 -24.03 -9.44
CA ALA A 72 -16.10 -23.18 -9.71
C ALA A 72 -16.46 -23.20 -11.21
N ALA A 73 -15.46 -23.21 -12.09
CA ALA A 73 -15.66 -23.30 -13.54
C ALA A 73 -16.27 -24.63 -14.01
N THR A 74 -16.25 -25.68 -13.17
CA THR A 74 -16.89 -26.98 -13.50
C THR A 74 -18.42 -26.93 -13.34
N GLY A 75 -18.99 -25.88 -12.73
CA GLY A 75 -20.43 -25.68 -12.56
C GLY A 75 -21.02 -26.22 -11.23
N ASP A 76 -22.14 -25.62 -10.82
CA ASP A 76 -23.04 -26.02 -9.72
C ASP A 76 -22.40 -26.30 -8.35
N ARG A 77 -21.46 -25.45 -7.93
CA ARG A 77 -20.92 -25.49 -6.57
C ARG A 77 -21.12 -24.15 -5.88
N PHE A 78 -21.97 -24.15 -4.86
CA PHE A 78 -22.08 -23.05 -3.93
C PHE A 78 -20.77 -22.81 -3.19
N ALA A 79 -20.49 -21.55 -2.82
CA ALA A 79 -19.30 -21.17 -2.05
C ALA A 79 -19.12 -22.01 -0.77
N ALA A 80 -20.22 -22.38 -0.11
CA ALA A 80 -20.20 -23.27 1.05
C ALA A 80 -19.60 -24.65 0.73
N LYS A 81 -20.00 -25.24 -0.41
CA LYS A 81 -19.51 -26.55 -0.88
C LYS A 81 -18.05 -26.47 -1.33
N LEU A 82 -17.64 -25.37 -1.98
CA LEU A 82 -16.23 -25.15 -2.34
C LEU A 82 -15.36 -25.00 -1.10
N LYS A 83 -15.85 -24.30 -0.06
CA LYS A 83 -15.11 -24.11 1.18
C LYS A 83 -14.95 -25.40 1.99
N THR A 84 -15.96 -26.28 2.03
CA THR A 84 -15.82 -27.59 2.70
C THR A 84 -14.85 -28.51 1.95
N GLU A 85 -14.91 -28.52 0.61
CA GLU A 85 -14.05 -29.39 -0.20
C GLU A 85 -12.58 -28.94 -0.29
N LEU A 86 -12.31 -27.64 -0.30
CA LEU A 86 -10.95 -27.09 -0.43
C LEU A 86 -10.33 -26.73 0.94
N GLY A 87 -11.16 -26.59 1.98
CA GLY A 87 -10.74 -26.21 3.33
C GLY A 87 -9.99 -24.87 3.48
N PRO A 88 -10.19 -23.82 2.64
CA PRO A 88 -9.45 -22.58 2.81
C PRO A 88 -9.82 -21.90 4.12
N LYS A 89 -8.82 -21.37 4.83
CA LYS A 89 -9.02 -20.49 6.01
C LYS A 89 -9.50 -19.08 5.63
N ALA A 90 -10.37 -18.99 4.62
CA ALA A 90 -10.94 -17.75 4.10
C ALA A 90 -12.43 -17.64 4.43
N SER A 91 -12.96 -16.41 4.43
CA SER A 91 -14.39 -16.17 4.66
C SER A 91 -15.23 -16.64 3.47
N MET A 92 -16.52 -16.91 3.67
CA MET A 92 -17.43 -17.27 2.55
C MET A 92 -17.64 -16.13 1.55
N ARG A 93 -17.38 -14.88 1.94
CA ARG A 93 -17.40 -13.72 1.01
C ARG A 93 -16.14 -13.64 0.17
N THR A 94 -15.06 -14.30 0.61
CA THR A 94 -13.77 -14.33 -0.07
C THR A 94 -13.68 -15.52 -1.03
N VAL A 95 -14.33 -16.63 -0.69
CA VAL A 95 -14.59 -17.77 -1.56
C VAL A 95 -15.64 -17.39 -2.59
#